data_AF-A0A1Y1Q106-F1
#
_entry.id   AF-A0A1Y1Q106-F1
#
_cell.length_a   1.000
_cell.length_b   1.000
_cell.length_c   1.000
_cell.angle_alpha   90.00
_cell.angle_beta   90.00
_cell.angle_gamma   90.00
#
_symmetry.space_group_name_H-M   'P 1'
#
loop_
_entity.id
_entity.type
_entity.pdbx_description
1 polymer ?
#
loop_
_entity_poly.entity_id
_entity_poly.type
_entity_poly.pdbx_seq_one_letter_code
_entity_poly.pdbx_strand_id
1 'polypeptide(L)'
;MVTLQIVDHKNYPRNSLLLSLDEGEKHTLEAALFHQADYVIIDEKLGRNLAKCLGLNVIGTLGILLKAKQQNKILSFVDCVKGMQKRG
;
A
#
# COMPACT_ATOMS: atom_id res chain seq x y z
N MET A 1 10.01 15.92 7.20
CA MET A 1 9.71 15.84 5.75
C MET A 1 9.36 14.39 5.44
N VAL A 2 8.35 14.14 4.60
CA VAL A 2 8.10 12.79 4.06
C VAL A 2 8.85 12.74 2.73
N THR A 3 9.69 11.72 2.53
CA THR A 3 10.45 11.56 1.28
C THR A 3 9.67 10.61 0.38
N LEU A 4 9.35 11.05 -0.84
CA LEU A 4 8.84 10.16 -1.88
C LEU A 4 10.04 9.56 -2.60
N GLN A 5 10.09 8.22 -2.68
CA GLN A 5 11.08 7.51 -3.47
C GLN A 5 10.35 6.75 -4.58
N ILE A 6 10.69 7.06 -5.83
CA ILE A 6 10.29 6.23 -6.97
C ILE A 6 11.26 5.05 -7.00
N VAL A 7 10.71 3.83 -6.98
CA VAL A 7 11.48 2.61 -7.16
C VAL A 7 11.38 2.16 -8.60
N ASP A 8 12.53 1.92 -9.24
CA ASP A 8 12.55 1.31 -10.57
C ASP A 8 11.90 -0.06 -10.56
N HIS A 9 11.42 -0.49 -11.72
CA HIS A 9 10.99 -1.86 -11.96
C HIS A 9 12.21 -2.80 -11.93
N LYS A 10 12.66 -3.12 -10.73
CA LYS A 10 13.79 -4.03 -10.48
C LYS A 10 13.29 -5.48 -10.46
N ASN A 11 14.16 -6.40 -10.84
CA ASN A 11 13.90 -7.82 -10.61
C ASN A 11 14.11 -8.14 -9.13
N TYR A 12 13.07 -7.93 -8.33
CA TYR A 12 13.03 -8.45 -6.96
C TYR A 12 12.95 -9.99 -6.97
N PRO A 13 13.35 -10.65 -5.87
CA PRO A 13 13.23 -12.11 -5.77
C PRO A 13 11.78 -12.54 -5.96
N ARG A 14 11.55 -13.37 -6.98
CA ARG A 14 10.21 -13.84 -7.35
C ARG A 14 9.63 -14.73 -6.26
N ASN A 15 8.37 -14.49 -5.90
CA ASN A 15 7.66 -15.34 -4.94
C ASN A 15 6.59 -16.18 -5.65
N SER A 16 6.72 -17.51 -5.58
CA SER A 16 5.79 -18.44 -6.24
C SER A 16 4.35 -18.33 -5.71
N LEU A 17 4.15 -17.84 -4.49
CA LEU A 17 2.81 -17.61 -3.94
C LEU A 17 2.03 -16.52 -4.68
N LEU A 18 2.73 -15.69 -5.47
CA LEU A 18 2.14 -14.54 -6.15
C LEU A 18 1.78 -14.82 -7.61
N LEU A 19 1.93 -16.07 -8.10
CA LEU A 19 1.68 -16.44 -9.50
C LEU A 19 0.30 -16.02 -10.03
N SER A 20 -0.71 -15.96 -9.16
CA SER A 20 -2.10 -15.61 -9.47
C SER A 20 -2.41 -14.11 -9.55
N LEU A 21 -1.46 -13.24 -9.18
CA LEU A 21 -1.63 -11.78 -9.27
C LEU A 21 -1.27 -11.25 -10.66
N ASP A 22 -1.62 -10.00 -10.96
CA ASP A 22 -1.03 -9.28 -12.08
C ASP A 22 0.42 -8.86 -11.75
N GLU A 23 1.22 -8.54 -12.76
CA GLU A 23 2.64 -8.21 -12.57
C GLU A 23 2.85 -6.93 -11.73
N GLY A 24 1.90 -5.98 -11.73
CA GLY A 24 1.98 -4.76 -10.92
C GLY A 24 1.79 -5.05 -9.44
N GLU A 25 0.78 -5.86 -9.08
CA GLU A 25 0.57 -6.31 -7.71
C GLU A 25 1.73 -7.22 -7.23
N LYS A 26 2.23 -8.13 -8.09
CA LYS A 26 3.43 -8.94 -7.76
C LYS A 26 4.61 -8.05 -7.42
N HIS A 27 4.95 -7.13 -8.32
CA HIS A 27 6.08 -6.23 -8.15
C HIS A 27 5.93 -5.38 -6.87
N THR A 28 4.71 -4.93 -6.57
CA THR A 28 4.43 -4.17 -5.34
C THR A 28 4.73 -4.99 -4.08
N LEU A 29 4.30 -6.25 -4.03
CA LEU A 29 4.54 -7.12 -2.88
C LEU A 29 6.01 -7.55 -2.76
N GLU A 30 6.66 -7.86 -3.87
CA GLU A 30 8.08 -8.21 -3.90
C GLU A 30 8.97 -7.02 -3.48
N ALA A 31 8.63 -5.80 -3.93
CA ALA A 31 9.30 -4.58 -3.48
C ALA A 31 9.06 -4.33 -1.99
N ALA A 32 7.82 -4.49 -1.51
CA ALA A 32 7.50 -4.30 -0.09
C ALA A 32 8.25 -5.28 0.81
N LEU A 33 8.39 -6.55 0.40
CA LEU A 33 9.20 -7.53 1.10
C LEU A 33 10.69 -7.17 1.10
N PHE A 34 11.23 -6.81 -0.08
CA PHE A 34 12.65 -6.48 -0.22
C PHE A 34 13.06 -5.26 0.61
N HIS A 35 12.25 -4.20 0.57
CA HIS A 35 12.51 -2.96 1.32
C HIS A 35 12.00 -3.00 2.76
N GLN A 36 11.44 -4.13 3.22
CA GLN A 36 10.86 -4.29 4.56
C GLN A 36 9.86 -3.17 4.89
N ALA A 37 8.97 -2.88 3.94
CA ALA A 37 8.02 -1.78 4.06
C ALA A 37 7.10 -1.96 5.27
N ASP A 38 6.89 -0.88 6.02
CA ASP A 38 5.98 -0.88 7.18
C ASP A 38 4.54 -1.22 6.78
N TYR A 39 4.13 -0.75 5.59
CA TYR A 39 2.80 -0.91 5.04
C TYR A 39 2.82 -1.08 3.52
N VAL A 40 1.81 -1.77 3.00
CA VAL A 40 1.53 -1.88 1.57
C VAL A 40 0.08 -1.52 1.26
N ILE A 41 -0.13 -0.87 0.11
CA ILE A 41 -1.46 -0.58 -0.45
C ILE A 41 -1.67 -1.50 -1.63
N ILE A 42 -2.77 -2.24 -1.63
CA ILE A 42 -3.15 -3.16 -2.71
C ILE A 42 -4.63 -2.95 -3.00
N ASP A 43 -4.98 -2.86 -4.28
CA ASP A 43 -6.34 -2.56 -4.69
C ASP A 43 -7.22 -3.80 -4.65
N GLU A 44 -6.75 -4.95 -5.11
CA GLU A 44 -7.59 -6.15 -5.17
C GLU A 44 -7.59 -6.99 -3.89
N LYS A 45 -8.72 -7.68 -3.66
CA LYS A 45 -8.90 -8.53 -2.46
C LYS A 45 -7.90 -9.69 -2.42
N LEU A 46 -7.59 -10.29 -3.58
CA LEU A 46 -6.65 -11.40 -3.67
C LEU A 46 -5.24 -10.96 -3.26
N GLY A 47 -4.74 -9.86 -3.85
CA GLY A 47 -3.44 -9.29 -3.49
C GLY A 47 -3.35 -8.90 -2.02
N ARG A 48 -4.42 -8.31 -1.43
CA ARG A 48 -4.47 -8.02 0.01
C ARG A 48 -4.35 -9.27 0.88
N ASN A 49 -4.97 -10.37 0.48
CA ASN A 49 -4.89 -11.63 1.23
C ASN A 49 -3.49 -12.23 1.15
N LEU A 50 -2.87 -12.21 -0.04
CA LEU A 50 -1.50 -12.68 -0.23
C LEU A 50 -0.49 -11.82 0.53
N ALA A 51 -0.64 -10.50 0.52
CA ALA A 51 0.18 -9.58 1.32
C ALA A 51 0.15 -9.96 2.82
N LYS A 52 -1.04 -10.22 3.37
CA LYS A 52 -1.20 -10.67 4.76
C LYS A 52 -0.56 -12.03 5.01
N CYS A 53 -0.72 -12.98 4.07
CA CYS A 53 -0.09 -14.30 4.13
C CYS A 53 1.44 -14.19 4.19
N LEU A 54 2.00 -13.22 3.47
CA LEU A 54 3.42 -12.89 3.46
C LEU A 54 3.89 -12.07 4.67
N GLY A 55 3.01 -11.80 5.64
CA GLY A 55 3.33 -11.03 6.85
C GLY A 55 3.41 -9.51 6.65
N LEU A 56 2.96 -8.98 5.50
CA LEU A 56 2.93 -7.54 5.25
C LEU A 56 1.69 -6.89 5.88
N ASN A 57 1.85 -5.66 6.38
CA ASN A 57 0.73 -4.88 6.88
C ASN A 57 0.01 -4.17 5.73
N VAL A 58 -1.19 -4.62 5.42
CA VAL A 58 -2.03 -3.95 4.41
C VAL A 58 -2.71 -2.72 5.01
N ILE A 59 -2.59 -1.58 4.35
CA ILE A 59 -3.31 -0.35 4.70
C ILE A 59 -4.13 0.16 3.51
N GLY A 60 -5.35 0.60 3.78
CA GLY A 60 -6.19 1.29 2.80
C GLY A 60 -6.04 2.80 2.87
N THR A 61 -6.56 3.51 1.87
CA THR A 61 -6.58 4.98 1.82
C THR A 61 -7.17 5.63 3.08
N LEU A 62 -8.24 5.06 3.63
CA LEU A 62 -8.82 5.53 4.90
C LEU A 62 -7.87 5.37 6.09
N GLY A 63 -7.11 4.27 6.15
CA GLY A 63 -6.09 4.07 7.18
C GLY A 63 -4.97 5.10 7.09
N ILE A 64 -4.59 5.49 5.87
CA ILE A 64 -3.60 6.55 5.63
C ILE A 64 -4.13 7.90 6.13
N LEU A 65 -5.37 8.27 5.79
CA LEU A 65 -5.98 9.50 6.29
C LEU A 65 -6.09 9.51 7.81
N LEU A 66 -6.43 8.38 8.43
CA LEU A 66 -6.51 8.26 9.88
C LEU A 66 -5.14 8.48 10.53
N LYS A 67 -4.10 7.83 10.03
CA LYS A 67 -2.71 8.03 10.49
C LYS A 67 -2.26 9.48 10.30
N ALA A 68 -2.55 10.07 9.14
CA ALA A 68 -2.24 11.47 8.86
C ALA A 68 -2.92 12.40 9.87
N LYS A 69 -4.17 12.13 10.26
CA LYS A 69 -4.88 12.90 11.28
C LYS A 69 -4.23 12.73 12.66
N GLN A 70 -3.90 11.50 13.05
CA GLN A 70 -3.21 11.20 14.32
C GLN A 70 -1.84 11.89 14.42
N GLN A 71 -1.16 12.10 13.29
CA GLN A 71 0.12 12.79 13.19
C GLN A 71 0.00 14.30 12.92
N ASN A 72 -1.21 14.87 13.02
CA ASN A 72 -1.50 16.28 12.74
C ASN A 72 -1.05 16.76 11.33
N LYS A 73 -1.00 15.86 10.35
CA LYS A 73 -0.67 16.18 8.94
C LYS A 73 -1.87 16.71 8.17
N ILE A 74 -3.08 16.41 8.63
CA ILE A 74 -4.33 16.94 8.10
C ILE A 74 -5.18 17.49 9.24
N LEU A 75 -5.95 18.54 8.94
CA LEU A 75 -6.81 19.19 9.92
C LEU A 75 -8.04 18.33 10.24
N SER A 76 -8.62 17.67 9.24
CA SER A 76 -9.89 16.94 9.38
C SER A 76 -9.88 15.66 8.56
N PHE A 77 -10.04 14.53 9.24
CA PHE A 77 -10.23 13.22 8.58
C PHE A 77 -11.49 13.21 7.72
N VAL A 78 -12.61 13.70 8.28
CA VAL A 78 -13.92 13.67 7.64
C VAL A 78 -13.94 14.49 6.35
N ASP A 79 -13.31 15.67 6.34
CA ASP A 79 -13.29 16.52 5.15
C ASP A 79 -12.43 15.91 4.05
N CYS A 80 -11.30 15.28 4.40
CA CYS A 80 -10.48 14.54 3.44
C CYS A 80 -11.25 13.35 2.84
N VAL A 81 -11.95 12.57 3.67
CA VAL A 81 -12.78 11.43 3.18
C VAL A 81 -13.87 11.92 2.22
N LYS A 82 -14.62 12.97 2.61
CA LYS A 82 -15.64 13.58 1.74
C LYS A 82 -15.04 14.11 0.44
N GLY A 83 -13.84 14.70 0.50
CA GLY A 83 -13.11 15.17 -0.67
C GLY A 83 -12.75 14.04 -1.64
N MET A 84 -12.33 12.88 -1.13
CA MET A 84 -12.05 11.69 -1.94
C MET A 84 -13.32 11.14 -2.60
N GLN A 85 -14.41 11.00 -1.85
CA GLN A 85 -15.68 10.47 -2.37
C GLN A 85 -16.31 11.33 -3.47
N LYS A 86 -16.03 12.64 -3.49
CA LYS A 86 -16.52 13.55 -4.54
C LYS A 86 -15.73 13.45 -5.86
N ARG A 87 -14.53 12.88 -5.83
CA ARG A 87 -13.56 12.89 -6.95
C ARG A 87 -13.24 11.50 -7.50
N GLY A 88 -13.51 10.44 -6.73
CA GLY A 88 -13.48 9.07 -7.21
C GLY A 88 -14.81 8.68 -7.84
#